data_AF-A0A9R0I0D4-F1
#
_entry.id   AF-A0A9R0I0D4-F1
#
_cell.length_a   1.000
_cell.length_b   1.000
_cell.length_c   1.000
_cell.angle_alpha   90.00
_cell.angle_beta   90.00
_cell.angle_gamma   90.00
#
_symmetry.space_group_name_H-M   'P 1'
#
loop_
_entity.id
_entity.type
_entity.pdbx_description
1 polymer ?
#
loop_
_entity_poly.entity_id
_entity_poly.type
_entity_poly.pdbx_seq_one_letter_code
_entity_poly.pdbx_strand_id
1 'polypeptide(L)'
;MTHTHLLTSLLLLLTMFVDLSLSDDLPVVCNLDDKNVLLKIKKHLGNPSSLSSWDPDIDCVKWNGIHCDISIEGHVTVVRIEDAQDIHGPIPSFFDQLPALKELYFVNIPNLFGPIPSYI
;
A
#
# COMPACT_ATOMS: atom_id res chain seq x y z
N MET A 1 -53.09 -25.33 10.27
CA MET A 1 -52.45 -24.26 11.08
C MET A 1 -51.04 -24.62 11.56
N THR A 2 -50.73 -25.87 11.94
CA THR A 2 -49.40 -26.26 12.44
C THR A 2 -48.27 -26.24 11.39
N HIS A 3 -48.56 -26.63 10.14
CA HIS A 3 -47.57 -26.73 9.06
C HIS A 3 -47.03 -25.37 8.58
N THR A 4 -47.85 -24.31 8.65
CA THR A 4 -47.48 -22.93 8.31
C THR A 4 -46.58 -22.30 9.36
N HIS A 5 -46.74 -22.68 10.65
CA HIS A 5 -45.85 -22.24 11.72
C HIS A 5 -44.48 -22.92 11.67
N LEU A 6 -44.41 -24.18 11.24
CA LEU A 6 -43.15 -24.89 11.03
C LEU A 6 -42.35 -24.31 9.85
N LEU A 7 -43.01 -24.00 8.74
CA LEU A 7 -42.37 -23.36 7.57
C LEU A 7 -41.86 -21.95 7.88
N THR A 8 -42.63 -21.15 8.61
CA THR A 8 -42.21 -19.80 9.02
C THR A 8 -41.05 -19.83 10.02
N SER A 9 -41.08 -20.75 10.99
CA SER A 9 -39.97 -20.97 11.93
C SER A 9 -38.69 -21.45 11.24
N LEU A 10 -38.80 -22.35 10.25
CA LEU A 10 -37.66 -22.81 9.46
C LEU A 10 -37.07 -21.70 8.58
N LEU A 11 -37.90 -20.83 8.00
CA LEU A 11 -37.43 -19.65 7.26
C LEU A 11 -36.67 -18.67 8.16
N LEU A 12 -37.19 -18.41 9.38
CA LEU A 12 -36.56 -17.54 10.38
C LEU A 12 -35.20 -18.09 10.87
N LEU A 13 -35.11 -19.41 11.06
CA LEU A 13 -33.84 -20.08 11.37
C LEU A 13 -32.86 -19.96 10.20
N LEU A 14 -33.31 -20.18 8.96
CA LEU A 14 -32.45 -20.05 7.78
C LEU A 14 -31.90 -18.63 7.63
N THR A 15 -32.69 -17.59 7.94
CA THR A 15 -32.23 -16.19 7.91
C THR A 15 -31.18 -15.88 8.98
N MET A 16 -31.24 -16.51 10.16
CA MET A 16 -30.25 -16.36 11.23
C MET A 16 -28.93 -17.10 10.93
N PHE A 17 -28.96 -18.13 10.08
CA PHE A 17 -27.74 -18.82 9.61
C PHE A 17 -27.01 -18.05 8.48
N VAL A 18 -27.60 -16.99 7.92
CA VAL A 18 -26.97 -16.19 6.84
C VAL A 18 -26.20 -14.97 7.35
N ASP A 19 -26.08 -14.79 8.67
CA ASP A 19 -25.34 -13.67 9.22
C ASP A 19 -23.82 -13.90 9.18
N LEU A 20 -23.26 -13.31 8.12
CA LEU A 20 -22.07 -12.45 8.14
C LEU A 20 -20.69 -13.11 8.29
N SER A 21 -20.20 -13.63 7.18
CA SER A 21 -18.76 -13.58 6.84
C SER A 21 -18.54 -12.87 5.51
N LEU A 22 -19.15 -11.69 5.36
CA LEU A 22 -18.60 -10.65 4.48
C LEU A 22 -17.59 -9.87 5.32
N SER A 23 -16.36 -10.38 5.40
CA SER A 23 -15.23 -9.48 5.60
C SER A 23 -15.13 -8.66 4.32
N ASP A 24 -15.91 -7.58 4.24
CA ASP A 24 -15.62 -6.51 3.30
C ASP A 24 -14.31 -5.91 3.83
N ASP A 25 -13.17 -6.45 3.38
CA ASP A 25 -11.89 -5.78 3.54
C ASP A 25 -12.11 -4.40 2.93
N LEU A 26 -12.15 -3.37 3.79
CA LEU A 26 -12.23 -2.00 3.31
C LEU A 26 -11.15 -1.84 2.23
N PRO A 27 -11.46 -1.21 1.09
CA PRO A 27 -10.43 -1.01 0.08
C PRO A 27 -9.28 -0.24 0.73
N VAL A 28 -8.08 -0.83 0.73
CA VAL A 28 -6.88 -0.15 1.23
C VAL A 28 -6.63 1.04 0.31
N VAL A 29 -6.76 2.24 0.85
CA VAL A 29 -6.46 3.50 0.17
C VAL A 29 -5.14 4.00 0.73
N CYS A 30 -4.21 4.36 -0.15
CA CYS A 30 -2.94 4.92 0.27
C CYS A 30 -3.13 6.26 0.99
N ASN A 31 -2.42 6.46 2.10
CA ASN A 31 -2.37 7.74 2.77
C ASN A 31 -1.87 8.84 1.80
N LEU A 32 -2.60 9.97 1.73
CA LEU A 32 -2.32 11.03 0.76
C LEU A 32 -0.97 11.71 0.98
N ASP A 33 -0.56 11.90 2.24
CA ASP A 33 0.72 12.52 2.57
C ASP A 33 1.88 11.60 2.19
N ASP A 34 1.76 10.31 2.50
CA ASP A 34 2.76 9.30 2.11
C ASP A 34 2.89 9.20 0.58
N LYS A 35 1.76 9.20 -0.15
CA LYS A 35 1.74 9.26 -1.61
C LYS A 35 2.51 10.48 -2.14
N ASN A 36 2.30 11.65 -1.55
CA ASN A 36 2.99 12.88 -1.95
C ASN A 36 4.50 12.81 -1.69
N VAL A 37 4.91 12.19 -0.58
CA VAL A 37 6.32 11.94 -0.27
C VAL A 37 6.94 10.98 -1.30
N LEU A 38 6.27 9.89 -1.65
CA LEU A 38 6.74 8.96 -2.68
C LEU A 38 6.90 9.64 -4.07
N LEU A 39 5.97 10.52 -4.47
CA LEU A 39 6.11 11.29 -5.71
C LEU A 39 7.29 12.28 -5.65
N LYS A 40 7.54 12.89 -4.49
CA LYS A 40 8.70 13.75 -4.26
C LYS A 40 10.01 12.96 -4.39
N ILE A 41 10.05 11.73 -3.87
CA ILE A 41 11.17 10.79 -4.04
C ILE A 41 11.37 10.47 -5.52
N LYS A 42 10.31 10.05 -6.25
CA LYS A 42 10.39 9.79 -7.70
C LYS A 42 10.97 10.98 -8.47
N LYS A 43 10.50 12.19 -8.16
CA LYS A 43 11.00 13.43 -8.77
C LYS A 43 12.48 13.67 -8.47
N HIS A 44 12.90 13.44 -7.22
CA HIS A 44 14.31 13.59 -6.81
C HIS A 44 15.23 12.62 -7.54
N LEU A 45 14.76 11.39 -7.78
CA LEU A 45 15.48 10.36 -8.53
C LEU A 45 15.46 10.59 -10.05
N GLY A 46 14.94 11.73 -10.52
CA GLY A 46 14.93 12.10 -11.94
C GLY A 46 13.73 11.61 -12.74
N ASN A 47 12.65 11.18 -12.07
CA ASN A 47 11.48 10.54 -12.70
C ASN A 47 11.85 9.34 -13.58
N PRO A 48 12.55 8.33 -13.03
CA PRO A 48 13.00 7.16 -13.78
C PRO A 48 11.79 6.39 -14.35
N SER A 49 11.99 5.80 -15.51
CA SER A 49 11.03 4.91 -16.17
C SER A 49 10.79 3.62 -15.38
N SER A 50 11.78 3.15 -14.63
CA SER A 50 11.63 2.02 -13.71
C SER A 50 10.61 2.27 -12.59
N LEU A 51 10.30 3.54 -12.28
CA LEU A 51 9.21 3.93 -11.36
C LEU A 51 7.95 4.41 -12.11
N SER A 52 7.73 3.93 -13.33
CA SER A 52 6.56 4.33 -14.15
C SER A 52 5.22 4.06 -13.48
N SER A 53 5.10 2.95 -12.73
CA SER A 53 3.86 2.62 -11.99
C SER A 53 3.49 3.63 -10.91
N TRP A 54 4.45 4.46 -10.45
CA TRP A 54 4.21 5.52 -9.46
C TRP A 54 3.54 6.72 -10.11
N ASP A 55 2.31 6.49 -10.57
CA ASP A 55 1.49 7.44 -11.31
C ASP A 55 0.61 8.24 -10.33
N PRO A 56 0.66 9.59 -10.33
CA PRO A 56 -0.13 10.42 -9.44
C PRO A 56 -1.64 10.21 -9.56
N ASP A 57 -2.14 9.71 -10.70
CA ASP A 57 -3.56 9.45 -10.92
C ASP A 57 -4.00 8.07 -10.40
N ILE A 58 -3.05 7.23 -9.97
CA ILE A 58 -3.28 5.89 -9.44
C ILE A 58 -3.03 5.87 -7.93
N ASP A 59 -3.84 5.11 -7.19
CA ASP A 59 -3.62 4.87 -5.76
C ASP A 59 -2.30 4.14 -5.53
N CYS A 60 -1.49 4.60 -4.56
CA CYS A 60 -0.14 4.09 -4.36
C CYS A 60 -0.09 2.62 -3.91
N VAL A 61 -1.20 2.07 -3.39
CA VAL A 61 -1.32 0.63 -3.12
C VAL A 61 -1.15 -0.24 -4.37
N LYS A 62 -1.35 0.33 -5.55
CA LYS A 62 -1.19 -0.34 -6.85
C LYS A 62 0.18 -0.12 -7.48
N TRP A 63 1.04 0.68 -6.85
CA TRP A 63 2.36 0.96 -7.37
C TRP A 63 3.30 -0.22 -7.09
N ASN A 64 4.19 -0.51 -8.04
CA ASN A 64 5.17 -1.57 -7.85
C ASN A 64 6.09 -1.22 -6.67
N GLY A 65 6.27 -2.18 -5.78
CA GLY A 65 7.17 -2.08 -4.64
C GLY A 65 6.64 -1.24 -3.47
N ILE A 66 5.37 -0.84 -3.47
CA ILE A 66 4.75 -0.13 -2.35
C ILE A 66 3.80 -1.06 -1.59
N HIS A 67 3.91 -1.07 -0.26
CA HIS A 67 2.92 -1.71 0.61
C HIS A 67 2.35 -0.67 1.59
N CYS A 68 1.02 -0.61 1.64
CA CYS A 68 0.27 0.22 2.58
C CYS A 68 -0.43 -0.68 3.61
N ASP A 69 -0.37 -0.30 4.88
CA ASP A 69 -1.01 -1.05 5.97
C ASP A 69 -2.37 -0.42 6.31
N ILE A 70 -3.45 -1.17 6.06
CA ILE A 70 -4.82 -0.71 6.30
C ILE A 70 -5.14 -0.48 7.78
N SER A 71 -4.43 -1.18 8.68
CA SER A 71 -4.68 -1.03 10.12
C SER A 71 -4.21 0.33 10.67
N ILE A 72 -3.42 1.05 9.88
CA ILE A 72 -2.87 2.37 10.19
C ILE A 72 -3.19 3.37 9.06
N GLU A 73 -4.47 3.51 8.73
CA GLU A 73 -4.95 4.57 7.83
C GLU A 73 -4.28 4.55 6.43
N GLY A 74 -3.84 3.37 5.97
CA GLY A 74 -3.22 3.22 4.66
C GLY A 74 -1.80 3.78 4.57
N HIS A 75 -1.11 3.95 5.70
CA HIS A 75 0.27 4.40 5.72
C HIS A 75 1.22 3.40 5.04
N VAL A 76 2.22 3.92 4.35
CA VAL A 76 3.24 3.15 3.64
C VAL A 76 4.21 2.54 4.64
N THR A 77 4.30 1.22 4.63
CA THR A 77 5.18 0.46 5.54
C THR A 77 6.35 -0.18 4.82
N VAL A 78 6.25 -0.41 3.51
CA VAL A 78 7.34 -0.94 2.68
C VAL A 78 7.52 -0.09 1.43
N VAL A 79 8.77 0.28 1.16
CA VAL A 79 9.19 0.80 -0.14
C VAL A 79 10.30 -0.09 -0.68
N ARG A 80 10.09 -0.62 -1.87
CA ARG A 80 11.02 -1.50 -2.58
C ARG A 80 11.26 -0.93 -3.98
N ILE A 81 12.52 -0.64 -4.29
CA ILE A 81 12.94 -0.21 -5.63
C ILE A 81 13.94 -1.25 -6.12
N GLU A 82 13.67 -1.84 -7.26
CA GLU A 82 14.46 -2.94 -7.83
C GLU A 82 14.70 -2.73 -9.31
N ASP A 83 15.82 -3.27 -9.80
CA ASP A 83 16.15 -3.33 -11.23
C ASP A 83 15.97 -1.98 -11.95
N ALA A 84 16.53 -0.93 -11.35
CA ALA A 84 16.38 0.45 -11.80
C ALA A 84 17.73 1.07 -12.18
N GLN A 85 18.16 0.82 -13.42
CA GLN A 85 19.47 1.23 -13.93
C GLN A 85 19.49 2.70 -14.37
N ASP A 86 18.32 3.29 -14.58
CA ASP A 86 18.10 4.70 -14.91
C ASP A 86 18.01 5.61 -13.67
N ILE A 87 18.13 5.04 -12.46
CA ILE A 87 18.29 5.80 -11.22
C ILE A 87 19.76 6.12 -11.00
N HIS A 88 20.04 7.41 -10.82
CA HIS A 88 21.36 7.92 -10.49
C HIS A 88 21.26 8.93 -9.36
N GLY A 89 22.21 8.91 -8.44
CA GLY A 89 22.32 9.96 -7.41
C GLY A 89 22.29 9.43 -5.99
N PRO A 90 22.23 10.34 -5.02
CA PRO A 90 22.18 9.97 -3.61
C PRO A 90 20.82 9.37 -3.23
N ILE A 91 20.80 8.54 -2.18
CA ILE A 91 19.58 8.11 -1.52
C ILE A 91 18.79 9.35 -1.04
N PRO A 92 17.53 9.54 -1.46
CA PRO A 92 16.70 10.65 -1.02
C PRO A 92 16.57 10.68 0.51
N SER A 93 16.72 11.86 1.12
CA SER A 93 16.52 11.98 2.57
C SER A 93 15.05 11.87 2.98
N PHE A 94 14.12 12.01 2.03
CA PHE A 94 12.67 12.17 2.27
C PHE A 94 11.95 10.93 2.78
N PHE A 95 12.59 9.75 2.85
CA PHE A 95 11.93 8.57 3.44
C PHE A 95 11.64 8.77 4.94
N ASP A 96 12.27 9.76 5.59
CA ASP A 96 11.97 10.19 6.96
C ASP A 96 10.57 10.80 7.12
N GLN A 97 9.97 11.27 6.02
CA GLN A 97 8.61 11.80 5.98
C GLN A 97 7.54 10.72 5.83
N LEU A 98 7.93 9.43 5.75
CA LEU A 98 7.00 8.29 5.78
C LEU A 98 6.93 7.76 7.22
N PRO A 99 5.95 8.20 8.04
CA PRO A 99 5.97 8.01 9.50
C PRO A 99 5.83 6.54 9.94
N ALA A 100 5.33 5.67 9.07
CA ALA A 100 5.14 4.25 9.35
C ALA A 100 6.07 3.33 8.55
N LEU A 101 7.08 3.87 7.85
CA LEU A 101 7.99 3.06 7.06
C LEU A 101 8.77 2.10 7.96
N LYS A 102 8.70 0.80 7.64
CA LYS A 102 9.39 -0.27 8.38
C LYS A 102 10.51 -0.90 7.55
N GLU A 103 10.32 -0.95 6.23
CA GLU A 103 11.25 -1.64 5.35
C GLU A 103 11.53 -0.80 4.10
N LEU A 104 12.83 -0.59 3.82
CA LEU A 104 13.33 0.08 2.62
C LEU A 104 14.31 -0.85 1.90
N TYR A 105 13.97 -1.23 0.67
CA TYR A 105 14.80 -2.10 -0.16
C TYR A 105 15.29 -1.36 -1.41
N PHE A 106 16.59 -1.46 -1.66
CA PHE A 106 17.22 -1.11 -2.92
C PHE A 106 17.92 -2.34 -3.48
N VAL A 107 17.43 -2.86 -4.61
CA VAL A 107 17.96 -4.08 -5.22
C VAL A 107 18.40 -3.79 -6.66
N ASN A 108 19.64 -4.16 -7.00
CA ASN A 108 20.18 -3.97 -8.36
C ASN A 108 20.09 -2.52 -8.89
N ILE A 109 20.41 -1.52 -8.04
CA ILE A 109 20.45 -0.09 -8.39
C ILE A 109 21.92 0.40 -8.36
N PRO A 110 22.73 0.14 -9.39
CA PRO A 110 24.19 0.27 -9.32
C PRO A 110 24.69 1.70 -9.13
N ASN A 111 23.89 2.70 -9.50
CA ASN A 111 24.29 4.12 -9.46
C ASN A 111 23.64 4.91 -8.32
N LEU A 112 23.03 4.22 -7.35
CA LEU A 112 22.53 4.81 -6.12
C LEU A 112 23.64 4.82 -5.06
N PHE A 113 23.87 5.97 -4.43
CA PHE A 113 24.95 6.14 -3.47
C PHE A 113 24.54 7.00 -2.27
N GLY A 114 25.47 7.27 -1.35
CA GLY A 114 25.23 8.10 -0.18
C GLY A 114 24.94 7.29 1.08
N PRO A 115 24.65 7.99 2.20
CA PRO A 115 24.47 7.33 3.49
C PRO A 115 23.17 6.52 3.49
N ILE A 116 23.23 5.33 4.11
CA ILE A 116 22.03 4.57 4.44
C ILE A 116 21.24 5.40 5.48
N PRO A 117 19.93 5.64 5.27
CA PRO A 117 19.16 6.42 6.24
C PRO A 117 19.06 5.69 7.58
N SER A 118 19.27 6.43 8.68
CA SER A 118 19.39 5.85 10.03
C SER A 118 18.07 5.81 10.82
N TYR A 119 16.98 6.26 10.22
CA TYR A 119 15.65 6.35 10.83
C TYR A 119 14.75 5.15 10.52
N ILE A 120 15.31 4.16 9.79
CA ILE A 120 14.67 2.90 9.41
C ILE A 120 15.20 1.81 10.31
#